data_AF-A0A7S0ETR8-F1
#
_entry.id   AF-A0A7S0ETR8-F1
#
_cell.length_a   1.000
_cell.length_b   1.000
_cell.length_c   1.000
_cell.angle_alpha   90.00
_cell.angle_beta   90.00
_cell.angle_gamma   90.00
#
_symmetry.space_group_name_H-M   'P 1'
#
loop_
_entity.id
_entity.type
_entity.pdbx_description
1 polymer ?
#
loop_
_entity_poly.entity_id
_entity_poly.type
_entity_poly.pdbx_seq_one_letter_code
_entity_poly.pdbx_strand_id
1 'polypeptide(L)'
;MGHPQGTSPGGQGDLGLMFACTKGGVRVTQVDQGGAASNAGLEVGDMIFEIEKNDISRPEVRGPAVIQMFKEHMHQEELEIGALRAGRVLYFKLRPRSALASPMDTSIEAARNVARQSTPPRERDVEMGASREKARAATAPDSSSDSLLQNKLFLSTVILVAVITLIALIVGSVALARADKAKKVDSEASGRAEEGAMTRSRSRRGATGGRGGGGGRSQ
;
A
#
# COMPACT_ATOMS: atom_id res chain seq x y z
N MET A 1 11.42 20.20 41.23
CA MET A 1 11.66 20.10 39.78
C MET A 1 10.38 19.58 39.17
N GLY A 2 9.63 20.45 38.47
CA GLY A 2 8.33 20.11 37.90
C GLY A 2 8.52 19.36 36.59
N HIS A 3 7.85 18.20 36.46
CA HIS A 3 7.76 17.51 35.18
C HIS A 3 6.99 18.40 34.19
N PRO A 4 7.50 18.61 32.97
CA PRO A 4 6.76 19.32 31.94
C PRO A 4 5.52 18.49 31.57
N GLN A 5 4.34 18.93 31.98
CA GLN A 5 3.07 18.46 31.44
C GLN A 5 2.93 19.07 30.04
N GLY A 6 3.47 18.36 29.06
CA GLY A 6 3.36 18.69 27.64
C GLY A 6 1.93 18.47 27.15
N THR A 7 1.42 19.48 26.48
CA THR A 7 0.07 19.64 25.91
C THR A 7 -0.28 18.61 24.82
N SER A 8 -1.47 18.00 24.91
CA SER A 8 -2.19 17.41 23.76
C SER A 8 -2.52 18.50 22.73
N PRO A 9 -2.37 18.27 21.39
CA PRO A 9 -3.31 17.46 20.62
C PRO A 9 -2.66 16.77 19.40
N GLY A 10 -1.81 15.79 19.64
CA GLY A 10 -1.56 14.71 18.68
C GLY A 10 -1.89 13.46 19.44
N GLY A 11 -3.05 12.84 19.17
CA GLY A 11 -3.54 11.71 19.96
C GLY A 11 -2.42 10.72 20.18
N GLN A 12 -1.95 10.65 21.42
CA GLN A 12 -0.92 9.72 21.86
C GLN A 12 -1.59 8.35 21.83
N GLY A 13 -1.70 7.81 20.62
CA GLY A 13 -2.31 6.52 20.39
C GLY A 13 -1.43 5.47 21.05
N ASP A 14 -2.06 4.38 21.50
CA ASP A 14 -1.42 3.26 22.22
C ASP A 14 -0.29 2.56 21.45
N LEU A 15 0.04 3.04 20.24
CA LEU A 15 1.17 2.58 19.43
C LEU A 15 2.51 3.24 19.84
N GLY A 16 2.50 4.35 20.58
CA GLY A 16 3.71 5.10 20.91
C GLY A 16 4.32 5.77 19.68
N LEU A 17 3.49 6.38 18.84
CA LEU A 17 3.89 7.01 17.58
C LEU A 17 3.25 8.40 17.49
N MET A 18 4.04 9.41 17.14
CA MET A 18 3.51 10.70 16.68
C MET A 18 3.82 10.90 15.21
N PHE A 19 2.91 11.56 14.52
CA PHE A 19 3.00 11.74 13.09
C PHE A 19 2.45 13.08 12.62
N ALA A 20 2.94 13.53 11.47
CA ALA A 20 2.47 14.71 10.77
C ALA A 20 1.91 14.31 9.40
N CYS A 21 0.73 14.85 9.07
CA CYS A 21 0.11 14.62 7.78
C CYS A 21 0.83 15.41 6.69
N THR A 22 1.12 14.76 5.57
CA THR A 22 1.74 15.36 4.39
C THR A 22 0.87 15.10 3.15
N LYS A 23 1.22 15.67 1.99
CA LYS A 23 0.43 15.49 0.75
C LYS A 23 0.44 14.05 0.21
N GLY A 24 1.41 13.21 0.61
CA GLY A 24 1.58 11.85 0.09
C GLY A 24 1.46 10.76 1.15
N GLY A 25 0.79 11.07 2.28
CA GLY A 25 0.66 10.15 3.41
C GLY A 25 1.14 10.79 4.72
N VAL A 26 1.58 9.95 5.65
CA VAL A 26 1.80 10.34 7.05
C VAL A 26 3.26 10.14 7.42
N ARG A 27 3.94 11.20 7.83
CA ARG A 27 5.35 11.13 8.24
C ARG A 27 5.46 10.90 9.73
N VAL A 28 6.24 9.91 10.14
CA VAL A 28 6.58 9.67 11.54
C VAL A 28 7.49 10.79 12.04
N THR A 29 7.06 11.50 13.08
CA THR A 29 7.82 12.60 13.69
C THR A 29 8.44 12.21 15.02
N GLN A 30 7.85 11.24 15.72
CA GLN A 30 8.36 10.73 16.99
C GLN A 30 7.95 9.27 17.16
N VAL A 31 8.83 8.49 17.79
CA VAL A 31 8.57 7.11 18.20
C VAL A 31 8.93 7.00 19.67
N ASP A 32 8.00 6.53 20.49
CA ASP A 32 8.23 6.34 21.93
C ASP A 32 9.03 5.06 22.15
N GLN A 33 10.13 5.19 22.91
CA GLN A 33 11.02 4.07 23.19
C GLN A 33 10.30 2.96 23.98
N GLY A 34 10.37 1.72 23.48
CA GLY A 34 9.66 0.57 24.07
C GLY A 34 8.16 0.50 23.72
N GLY A 35 7.63 1.46 22.96
CA GLY A 35 6.28 1.41 22.39
C GLY A 35 6.14 0.36 21.28
N ALA A 36 4.90 0.06 20.88
CA ALA A 36 4.63 -0.93 19.84
C ALA A 36 5.31 -0.59 18.51
N ALA A 37 5.32 0.70 18.13
CA ALA A 37 6.01 1.17 16.93
C ALA A 37 7.54 0.98 17.00
N SER A 38 8.16 1.33 18.14
CA SER A 38 9.60 1.12 18.35
C SER A 38 9.96 -0.37 18.29
N ASN A 39 9.15 -1.24 18.92
CA ASN A 39 9.38 -2.68 18.94
C ASN A 39 9.20 -3.32 17.56
N ALA A 40 8.32 -2.74 16.73
CA ALA A 40 8.16 -3.15 15.34
C ALA A 40 9.32 -2.66 14.44
N GLY A 41 10.14 -1.71 14.90
CA GLY A 41 11.26 -1.17 14.14
C GLY A 41 10.92 0.04 13.27
N LEU A 42 9.80 0.73 13.54
CA LEU A 42 9.51 2.02 12.93
C LEU A 42 10.47 3.10 13.46
N GLU A 43 10.86 4.02 12.59
CA GLU A 43 11.83 5.08 12.89
C GLU A 43 11.29 6.45 12.52
N VAL A 44 11.84 7.49 13.15
CA VAL A 44 11.52 8.88 12.81
C VAL A 44 11.94 9.15 11.37
N GLY A 45 11.03 9.76 10.60
CA GLY A 45 11.23 10.06 9.19
C GLY A 45 10.61 9.06 8.22
N ASP A 46 10.15 7.90 8.70
CA ASP A 46 9.36 6.96 7.89
C ASP A 46 8.09 7.63 7.37
N MET A 47 7.71 7.29 6.13
CA MET A 47 6.47 7.76 5.51
C MET A 47 5.49 6.60 5.38
N ILE A 48 4.49 6.57 6.26
CA ILE A 48 3.42 5.59 6.24
C ILE A 48 2.53 5.86 5.03
N PHE A 49 2.35 4.82 4.21
CA PHE A 49 1.53 4.87 3.00
C PHE A 49 0.39 3.83 3.02
N GLU A 50 0.42 2.86 3.93
CA GLU A 50 -0.60 1.79 4.00
C GLU A 50 -0.87 1.36 5.45
N ILE A 51 -2.14 1.08 5.78
CA ILE A 51 -2.58 0.52 7.07
C ILE A 51 -3.57 -0.61 6.77
N GLU A 52 -3.30 -1.85 7.17
CA GLU A 52 -4.17 -3.01 6.93
C GLU A 52 -4.60 -3.16 5.46
N LYS A 53 -3.64 -2.99 4.53
CA LYS A 53 -3.87 -3.01 3.07
C LYS A 53 -4.71 -1.85 2.53
N ASN A 54 -5.05 -0.88 3.36
CA ASN A 54 -5.69 0.36 2.93
C ASN A 54 -4.63 1.40 2.62
N ASP A 55 -4.54 1.78 1.36
CA ASP A 55 -3.63 2.81 0.86
C ASP A 55 -4.08 4.21 1.35
N ILE A 56 -3.24 4.82 2.18
CA ILE A 56 -3.44 6.16 2.74
C ILE A 56 -2.63 7.24 2.01
N SER A 57 -1.88 6.88 0.96
CA SER A 57 -1.14 7.85 0.13
C SER A 57 -2.04 8.67 -0.79
N ARG A 58 -3.29 8.23 -0.95
CA ARG A 58 -4.29 8.85 -1.80
C ARG A 58 -4.67 10.25 -1.31
N PRO A 59 -4.79 11.25 -2.21
CA PRO A 59 -5.06 12.64 -1.83
C PRO A 59 -6.43 12.84 -1.16
N GLU A 60 -7.36 11.88 -1.32
CA GLU A 60 -8.66 11.86 -0.66
C GLU A 60 -8.55 11.52 0.83
N VAL A 61 -7.55 10.73 1.23
CA VAL A 61 -7.34 10.29 2.61
C VAL A 61 -6.55 11.35 3.36
N ARG A 62 -7.24 12.16 4.17
CA ARG A 62 -6.63 13.25 4.95
C ARG A 62 -6.42 12.87 6.42
N GLY A 63 -5.68 13.72 7.14
CA GLY A 63 -5.28 13.49 8.53
C GLY A 63 -6.36 12.91 9.46
N PRO A 64 -7.57 13.48 9.52
CA PRO A 64 -8.62 12.94 10.37
C PRO A 64 -9.02 11.50 10.02
N ALA A 65 -9.04 11.15 8.73
CA ALA A 65 -9.36 9.79 8.27
C ALA A 65 -8.26 8.80 8.67
N VAL A 66 -6.98 9.18 8.56
CA VAL A 66 -5.86 8.33 9.02
C VAL A 66 -5.95 8.07 10.53
N ILE A 67 -6.22 9.12 11.33
CA ILE A 67 -6.38 8.98 12.79
C ILE A 67 -7.54 8.03 13.09
N GLN A 68 -8.65 8.13 12.36
CA GLN A 68 -9.79 7.25 12.50
C GLN A 68 -9.45 5.79 12.13
N MET A 69 -8.72 5.57 11.03
CA MET A 69 -8.26 4.24 10.63
C MET A 69 -7.36 3.63 11.71
N PHE A 70 -6.43 4.39 12.28
CA PHE A 70 -5.65 3.89 13.42
C PHE A 70 -6.55 3.48 14.58
N LYS A 71 -7.50 4.33 14.98
CA LYS A 71 -8.43 4.00 16.08
C LYS A 71 -9.24 2.74 15.82
N GLU A 72 -9.77 2.57 14.61
CA GLU A 72 -10.58 1.40 14.25
C GLU A 72 -9.79 0.09 14.32
N HIS A 73 -8.50 0.13 13.97
CA HIS A 73 -7.65 -1.07 13.96
C HIS A 73 -6.86 -1.26 15.27
N MET A 74 -6.93 -0.33 16.23
CA MET A 74 -6.25 -0.47 17.55
C MET A 74 -6.78 -1.63 18.40
N HIS A 75 -7.97 -2.14 18.08
CA HIS A 75 -8.56 -3.30 18.74
C HIS A 75 -8.04 -4.64 18.20
N GLN A 76 -7.27 -4.63 17.12
CA GLN A 76 -6.69 -5.84 16.56
C GLN A 76 -5.46 -6.28 17.36
N GLU A 77 -5.22 -7.59 17.40
CA GLU A 77 -4.04 -8.17 18.04
C GLU A 77 -2.75 -7.78 17.30
N GLU A 78 -2.84 -7.70 15.98
CA GLU A 78 -1.73 -7.35 15.10
C GLU A 78 -2.22 -6.33 14.06
N LEU A 79 -1.42 -5.29 13.84
CA LEU A 79 -1.66 -4.19 12.93
C LEU A 79 -0.49 -4.12 11.93
N GLU A 80 -0.74 -4.37 10.65
CA GLU A 80 0.23 -4.28 9.57
C GLU A 80 0.27 -2.86 8.97
N ILE A 81 1.46 -2.26 8.93
CA ILE A 81 1.69 -0.91 8.42
C ILE A 81 2.75 -0.95 7.33
N GLY A 82 2.43 -0.39 6.16
CA GLY A 82 3.39 -0.14 5.08
C GLY A 82 3.99 1.25 5.21
N ALA A 83 5.32 1.35 5.19
CA ALA A 83 6.03 2.63 5.21
C ALA A 83 7.21 2.67 4.21
N LEU A 84 7.55 3.88 3.78
CA LEU A 84 8.69 4.19 2.94
C LEU A 84 9.84 4.71 3.78
N ARG A 85 10.98 4.04 3.73
CA ARG A 85 12.25 4.45 4.36
C ARG A 85 13.34 4.54 3.30
N ALA A 86 13.91 5.73 3.11
CA ALA A 86 14.95 5.97 2.10
C ALA A 86 14.59 5.43 0.69
N GLY A 87 13.32 5.55 0.30
CA GLY A 87 12.81 5.08 -0.99
C GLY A 87 12.55 3.57 -1.08
N ARG A 88 12.68 2.82 0.00
CA ARG A 88 12.35 1.39 0.09
C ARG A 88 11.04 1.19 0.82
N VAL A 89 10.20 0.30 0.30
CA VAL A 89 8.96 -0.13 0.95
C VAL A 89 9.29 -1.16 2.01
N LEU A 90 8.81 -0.91 3.23
CA LEU A 90 8.94 -1.79 4.39
C LEU A 90 7.54 -2.03 4.96
N TYR A 91 7.32 -3.25 5.48
CA TYR A 91 6.09 -3.62 6.17
C TYR A 91 6.42 -3.97 7.62
N PHE A 92 5.65 -3.41 8.53
CA PHE A 92 5.83 -3.52 9.97
C PHE A 92 4.59 -4.13 10.60
N LYS A 93 4.78 -5.10 11.50
CA LYS A 93 3.72 -5.73 12.27
C LYS A 93 3.75 -5.19 13.68
N LEU A 94 2.77 -4.38 14.04
CA LEU A 94 2.64 -3.76 15.35
C LEU A 94 1.65 -4.57 16.18
N ARG A 95 1.87 -4.65 17.49
CA ARG A 95 0.90 -5.20 18.44
C ARG A 95 0.43 -4.09 19.37
N PRO A 96 -0.74 -3.47 19.10
CA PRO A 96 -1.27 -2.41 19.94
C PRO A 96 -1.40 -2.88 21.38
N ARG A 97 -0.96 -2.06 22.35
CA ARG A 97 -1.03 -2.44 23.76
C ARG A 97 -2.48 -2.65 24.24
N SER A 98 -3.44 -1.97 23.59
CA SER A 98 -4.87 -2.10 23.90
C SER A 98 -5.44 -3.49 23.66
N ALA A 99 -4.82 -4.33 22.82
CA ALA A 99 -5.24 -5.72 22.62
C ALA A 99 -4.87 -6.64 23.81
N LEU A 100 -3.77 -6.34 24.51
CA LEU A 100 -3.37 -7.05 25.74
C LEU A 100 -4.15 -6.57 26.98
N ALA A 101 -4.85 -5.44 26.85
CA ALA A 101 -5.67 -4.83 27.90
C ALA A 101 -7.14 -4.80 27.45
N SER A 102 -7.74 -5.97 27.23
CA SER A 102 -9.19 -6.11 27.15
C SER A 102 -9.72 -6.94 28.33
N PRO A 103 -10.95 -6.65 28.78
CA PRO A 103 -11.28 -6.45 30.18
C PRO A 103 -11.64 -7.75 30.88
N MET A 104 -10.67 -8.44 31.47
CA MET A 104 -10.99 -9.44 32.49
C MET A 104 -11.08 -8.76 33.87
N ASP A 105 -12.31 -8.62 34.34
CA ASP A 105 -12.69 -8.82 35.75
C ASP A 105 -12.27 -7.82 36.85
N THR A 106 -11.73 -6.62 36.62
CA THR A 106 -11.52 -5.71 37.78
C THR A 106 -12.82 -5.28 38.47
N SER A 107 -13.97 -5.28 37.79
CA SER A 107 -15.27 -5.01 38.43
C SER A 107 -15.81 -6.21 39.23
N ILE A 108 -15.48 -7.45 38.84
CA ILE A 108 -15.88 -8.65 39.60
C ILE A 108 -14.88 -8.93 40.74
N GLU A 109 -13.58 -8.72 40.53
CA GLU A 109 -12.53 -8.88 41.55
C GLU A 109 -12.62 -7.82 42.66
N ALA A 110 -12.96 -6.56 42.32
CA ALA A 110 -13.22 -5.52 43.32
C ALA A 110 -14.47 -5.85 44.17
N ALA A 111 -15.55 -6.36 43.56
CA ALA A 111 -16.73 -6.81 44.29
C ALA A 111 -16.47 -8.07 45.14
N ARG A 112 -15.60 -8.98 44.69
CA ARG A 112 -15.21 -10.19 45.44
C ARG A 112 -14.33 -9.88 46.64
N ASN A 113 -13.46 -8.88 46.55
CA ASN A 113 -12.61 -8.48 47.69
C ASN A 113 -13.39 -7.75 48.78
N VAL A 114 -14.46 -7.02 48.44
CA VAL A 114 -15.35 -6.41 49.44
C VAL A 114 -16.19 -7.48 50.17
N ALA A 115 -16.59 -8.55 49.47
CA ALA A 115 -17.33 -9.67 50.07
C ALA A 115 -16.48 -10.59 50.97
N ARG A 116 -15.15 -10.61 50.79
CA ARG A 116 -14.23 -11.44 51.62
C ARG A 116 -13.78 -10.77 52.92
N GLN A 117 -13.93 -9.44 53.05
CA GLN A 117 -13.55 -8.72 54.27
C GLN A 117 -14.65 -8.70 55.36
N SER A 118 -15.80 -9.31 55.11
CA SER A 118 -16.95 -9.31 56.03
C SER A 118 -17.33 -10.69 56.58
N THR A 119 -16.53 -11.74 56.36
CA THR A 119 -16.74 -13.04 57.01
C THR A 119 -15.82 -13.18 58.23
N PRO A 120 -16.35 -13.31 59.46
CA PRO A 120 -15.53 -13.53 60.65
C PRO A 120 -14.80 -14.88 60.57
N PRO A 121 -13.60 -14.99 61.16
CA PRO A 121 -12.81 -16.20 61.12
C PRO A 121 -13.53 -17.31 61.88
N ARG A 122 -13.93 -18.37 61.17
CA ARG A 122 -14.29 -19.64 61.79
C ARG A 122 -13.01 -20.45 61.98
N GLU A 123 -12.60 -20.56 63.24
CA GLU A 123 -11.82 -21.69 63.72
C GLU A 123 -12.50 -22.99 63.30
N ARG A 124 -11.78 -23.82 62.53
CA ARG A 124 -11.51 -25.22 62.88
C ARG A 124 -10.76 -25.92 61.74
N ASP A 125 -9.58 -26.39 62.12
CA ASP A 125 -9.15 -27.78 62.08
C ASP A 125 -9.10 -28.57 60.76
N VAL A 126 -7.85 -28.96 60.46
CA VAL A 126 -7.35 -30.34 60.37
C VAL A 126 -7.75 -31.21 59.15
N GLU A 127 -6.68 -31.73 58.54
CA GLU A 127 -6.48 -33.03 57.88
C GLU A 127 -6.73 -33.27 56.38
N MET A 128 -5.60 -33.61 55.75
CA MET A 128 -5.34 -34.80 54.92
C MET A 128 -6.40 -35.27 53.92
N GLY A 129 -6.00 -35.24 52.65
CA GLY A 129 -6.64 -36.02 51.60
C GLY A 129 -5.76 -36.10 50.36
N ALA A 130 -4.91 -37.12 50.33
CA ALA A 130 -4.07 -37.49 49.19
C ALA A 130 -4.88 -37.93 47.96
N SER A 131 -4.23 -37.83 46.80
CA SER A 131 -4.36 -38.71 45.64
C SER A 131 -5.66 -38.71 44.83
N ARG A 132 -5.56 -38.21 43.58
CA ARG A 132 -5.96 -38.87 42.31
C ARG A 132 -5.53 -37.96 41.16
N GLU A 133 -4.48 -38.30 40.42
CA GLU A 133 -4.41 -39.36 39.40
C GLU A 133 -5.38 -39.10 38.22
N LYS A 134 -4.79 -38.52 37.14
CA LYS A 134 -4.79 -39.03 35.76
C LYS A 134 -6.05 -38.84 34.87
N ALA A 135 -5.72 -38.56 33.60
CA ALA A 135 -6.56 -38.55 32.39
C ALA A 135 -7.32 -37.23 32.16
N ARG A 136 -7.32 -36.58 30.99
CA ARG A 136 -7.02 -37.02 29.62
C ARG A 136 -6.38 -35.86 28.86
N ALA A 137 -5.25 -36.14 28.22
CA ALA A 137 -4.81 -35.41 27.04
C ALA A 137 -5.71 -35.83 25.88
N ALA A 138 -6.45 -34.87 25.32
CA ALA A 138 -7.10 -34.99 24.02
C ALA A 138 -6.81 -33.70 23.27
N THR A 139 -5.67 -33.71 22.58
CA THR A 139 -5.22 -32.68 21.65
C THR A 139 -6.20 -32.64 20.48
N ALA A 140 -6.98 -31.56 20.39
CA ALA A 140 -7.80 -31.28 19.21
C ALA A 140 -6.88 -30.80 18.07
N PRO A 141 -7.05 -31.28 16.83
CA PRO A 141 -6.32 -30.74 15.69
C PRO A 141 -6.86 -29.35 15.31
N ASP A 142 -6.01 -28.33 15.45
CA ASP A 142 -6.26 -26.97 14.97
C ASP A 142 -6.42 -26.97 13.43
N SER A 143 -7.66 -26.86 12.97
CA SER A 143 -8.06 -26.83 11.55
C SER A 143 -7.96 -25.43 10.91
N SER A 144 -7.33 -24.46 11.58
CA SER A 144 -7.32 -23.05 11.13
C SER A 144 -6.16 -22.68 10.19
N SER A 145 -5.23 -23.59 9.90
CA SER A 145 -4.06 -23.30 9.05
C SER A 145 -4.30 -23.53 7.54
N ASP A 146 -5.31 -24.32 7.16
CA ASP A 146 -5.57 -24.66 5.75
C ASP A 146 -6.29 -23.54 4.97
N SER A 147 -7.08 -22.69 5.63
CA SER A 147 -7.81 -21.60 4.98
C SER A 147 -6.91 -20.46 4.48
N LEU A 148 -5.77 -20.24 5.15
CA LEU A 148 -4.79 -19.23 4.79
C LEU A 148 -4.01 -19.59 3.51
N LEU A 149 -3.77 -20.87 3.26
CA LEU A 149 -3.09 -21.34 2.04
C LEU A 149 -4.01 -21.27 0.83
N GLN A 150 -5.31 -21.58 0.98
CA GLN A 150 -6.26 -21.45 -0.11
C GLN A 150 -6.40 -19.99 -0.58
N ASN A 151 -6.53 -19.05 0.34
CA ASN A 151 -6.69 -17.63 -0.02
C ASN A 151 -5.47 -17.05 -0.76
N LYS A 152 -4.25 -17.49 -0.42
CA LYS A 152 -3.02 -17.08 -1.12
C LYS A 152 -2.98 -17.60 -2.56
N LEU A 153 -3.43 -18.84 -2.80
CA LEU A 153 -3.48 -19.42 -4.15
C LEU A 153 -4.49 -18.70 -5.05
N PHE A 154 -5.67 -18.36 -4.50
CA PHE A 154 -6.69 -17.62 -5.25
C PHE A 154 -6.20 -16.22 -5.65
N LEU A 155 -5.60 -15.47 -4.71
CA LEU A 155 -5.12 -14.12 -4.99
C LEU A 155 -4.01 -14.10 -6.04
N SER A 156 -3.05 -15.03 -5.96
CA SER A 156 -1.98 -15.16 -6.96
C SER A 156 -2.52 -15.44 -8.37
N THR A 157 -3.56 -16.28 -8.48
CA THR A 157 -4.16 -16.64 -9.78
C THR A 157 -4.90 -15.46 -10.39
N VAL A 158 -5.64 -14.70 -9.58
CA VAL A 158 -6.37 -13.49 -10.04
C VAL A 158 -5.39 -12.43 -10.55
N ILE A 159 -4.30 -12.20 -9.83
CA ILE A 159 -3.26 -11.24 -10.25
C ILE A 159 -2.64 -11.67 -11.58
N LEU A 160 -2.31 -12.97 -11.74
CA LEU A 160 -1.72 -13.49 -12.97
C LEU A 160 -2.65 -13.28 -14.18
N VAL A 161 -3.94 -13.59 -14.04
CA VAL A 161 -4.94 -13.40 -15.11
C VAL A 161 -5.10 -11.92 -15.47
N ALA A 162 -5.10 -11.03 -14.47
CA ALA A 162 -5.18 -9.58 -14.70
C ALA A 162 -3.97 -9.06 -15.49
N VAL A 163 -2.75 -9.51 -15.14
CA VAL A 163 -1.51 -9.13 -15.84
C VAL A 163 -1.52 -9.63 -17.29
N ILE A 164 -1.92 -10.88 -17.54
CA ILE A 164 -2.02 -11.43 -18.90
C ILE A 164 -3.02 -10.63 -19.74
N THR A 165 -4.18 -10.30 -19.16
CA THR A 165 -5.22 -9.51 -19.85
C THR A 165 -4.72 -8.11 -20.18
N LEU A 166 -4.00 -7.46 -19.27
CA LEU A 166 -3.41 -6.13 -19.49
C LEU A 166 -2.37 -6.16 -20.62
N ILE A 167 -1.48 -7.16 -20.64
CA ILE A 167 -0.48 -7.33 -21.70
C ILE A 167 -1.17 -7.53 -23.05
N ALA A 168 -2.20 -8.38 -23.13
CA ALA A 168 -2.95 -8.62 -24.36
C ALA A 168 -3.61 -7.32 -24.88
N LEU A 169 -4.13 -6.49 -23.98
CA LEU A 169 -4.72 -5.20 -24.34
C LEU A 169 -3.68 -4.24 -24.92
N ILE A 170 -2.51 -4.12 -24.28
CA ILE A 170 -1.40 -3.28 -24.76
C ILE A 170 -0.93 -3.73 -26.15
N VAL A 171 -0.70 -5.04 -26.32
CA VAL A 171 -0.27 -5.60 -27.62
C VAL A 171 -1.33 -5.37 -28.70
N GLY A 172 -2.62 -5.54 -28.35
CA GLY A 172 -3.74 -5.27 -29.24
C GLY A 172 -3.80 -3.81 -29.68
N SER A 173 -3.63 -2.86 -28.75
CA SER A 173 -3.59 -1.42 -29.09
C SER A 173 -2.43 -1.06 -30.01
N VAL A 174 -1.25 -1.65 -29.82
CA VAL A 174 -0.09 -1.43 -30.70
C VAL A 174 -0.32 -2.01 -32.10
N ALA A 175 -0.92 -3.20 -32.19
CA ALA A 175 -1.26 -3.81 -33.47
C ALA A 175 -2.27 -2.95 -34.27
N LEU A 176 -3.30 -2.43 -33.58
CA LEU A 176 -4.30 -1.57 -34.19
C LEU A 176 -3.67 -0.25 -34.70
N ALA A 177 -2.81 0.38 -33.90
CA ALA A 177 -2.10 1.59 -34.29
C ALA A 177 -1.17 1.37 -35.51
N ARG A 178 -0.60 0.17 -35.68
CA ARG A 178 0.20 -0.18 -36.86
C ARG A 178 -0.67 -0.38 -38.11
N ALA A 179 -1.85 -0.97 -37.96
CA ALA A 179 -2.78 -1.16 -39.07
C ALA A 179 -3.26 0.17 -39.67
N ASP A 180 -3.48 1.20 -38.83
CA ASP A 180 -3.87 2.53 -39.31
C ASP A 180 -2.74 3.25 -40.05
N LYS A 181 -1.48 3.06 -39.63
CA LYS A 181 -0.34 3.63 -40.36
C LYS A 181 -0.16 3.02 -41.74
N ALA A 182 -0.42 1.72 -41.90
CA ALA A 182 -0.31 1.05 -43.20
C ALA A 182 -1.30 1.63 -44.23
N LYS A 183 -2.56 1.84 -43.83
CA LYS A 183 -3.58 2.43 -44.72
C LYS A 183 -3.26 3.85 -45.18
N LYS A 184 -2.57 4.64 -44.34
CA LYS A 184 -2.20 6.01 -44.71
C LYS A 184 -1.10 6.05 -45.78
N VAL A 185 -0.12 5.16 -45.70
CA VAL A 185 1.01 5.12 -46.66
C VAL A 185 0.53 4.74 -48.07
N ASP A 186 -0.44 3.83 -48.19
CA ASP A 186 -0.99 3.45 -49.49
C ASP A 186 -1.77 4.60 -50.16
N SER A 187 -2.43 5.46 -49.36
CA SER A 187 -3.16 6.62 -49.89
C SER A 187 -2.23 7.73 -50.41
N GLU A 188 -1.07 7.94 -49.76
CA GLU A 188 -0.09 8.94 -50.18
C GLU A 188 0.75 8.47 -51.39
N ALA A 189 0.96 7.16 -51.54
CA ALA A 189 1.63 6.59 -52.71
C ALA A 189 0.79 6.74 -54.00
N SER A 190 -0.54 6.63 -53.91
CA SER A 190 -1.44 6.80 -55.05
C SER A 190 -1.47 8.27 -55.55
N GLY A 191 -1.47 9.26 -54.65
CA GLY A 191 -1.52 10.67 -55.02
C GLY A 191 -0.28 11.19 -55.77
N ARG A 192 0.93 10.68 -55.44
CA ARG A 192 2.17 11.10 -56.11
C ARG A 192 2.30 10.61 -57.56
N ALA A 193 1.60 9.53 -57.94
CA ALA A 193 1.64 9.03 -59.30
C ALA A 193 0.93 9.97 -60.30
N GLU A 194 -0.14 10.65 -59.89
CA GLU A 194 -0.86 11.59 -60.76
C GLU A 194 -0.15 12.95 -60.90
N GLU A 195 0.46 13.47 -59.83
CA GLU A 195 1.12 14.78 -59.86
C GLU A 195 2.41 14.80 -60.71
N GLY A 196 3.10 13.65 -60.79
CA GLY A 196 4.28 13.46 -61.65
C GLY A 196 3.99 13.37 -63.15
N ALA A 197 2.76 12.99 -63.53
CA ALA A 197 2.34 12.95 -64.93
C ALA A 197 2.03 14.36 -65.48
N MET A 198 1.55 15.27 -64.63
CA MET A 198 1.12 16.60 -65.07
C MET A 198 2.29 17.58 -65.29
N THR A 199 3.42 17.38 -64.61
CA THR A 199 4.62 18.24 -64.73
C THR A 199 5.50 17.92 -65.94
N ARG A 200 5.53 16.67 -66.44
CA ARG A 200 6.30 16.32 -67.66
C ARG A 200 5.69 16.87 -68.96
N SER A 201 4.41 17.22 -68.94
CA SER A 201 3.70 17.77 -70.11
C SER A 201 4.05 19.25 -70.42
N ARG A 202 4.69 19.98 -69.48
CA ARG A 202 5.06 21.40 -69.68
C ARG A 202 6.52 21.63 -70.09
N SER A 203 7.41 20.65 -69.93
CA SER A 203 8.85 20.82 -70.19
C SER A 203 9.25 20.69 -71.68
N ARG A 204 8.38 20.19 -72.57
CA ARG A 204 8.72 19.96 -73.99
C ARG A 204 8.49 21.13 -74.95
N ARG A 205 8.08 22.33 -74.49
CA ARG A 205 7.66 23.43 -75.38
C ARG A 205 8.58 24.68 -75.39
N GLY A 206 9.83 24.57 -74.92
CA GLY A 206 10.69 25.75 -74.72
C GLY A 206 12.12 25.69 -75.26
N ALA A 207 12.46 24.80 -76.22
CA ALA A 207 13.81 24.67 -76.74
C ALA A 207 13.92 24.99 -78.24
N THR A 208 13.54 26.21 -78.63
CA THR A 208 13.89 26.78 -79.94
C THR A 208 14.22 28.26 -79.77
N GLY A 209 15.49 28.59 -79.51
CA GLY A 209 15.93 29.98 -79.52
C GLY A 209 17.37 30.14 -79.05
N GLY A 210 18.22 30.69 -79.91
CA GLY A 210 19.50 31.28 -79.48
C GLY A 210 20.75 30.72 -80.13
N ARG A 211 20.78 30.65 -81.47
CA ARG A 211 22.02 30.56 -82.25
C ARG A 211 22.43 31.98 -82.68
N GLY A 212 23.67 32.34 -82.41
CA GLY A 212 24.33 33.56 -82.89
C GLY A 212 24.83 34.40 -81.72
N GLY A 213 26.09 34.78 -81.61
CA GLY A 213 27.17 34.80 -82.60
C GLY A 213 28.02 36.05 -82.34
N GLY A 214 29.34 35.91 -82.49
CA GLY A 214 30.29 37.04 -82.52
C GLY A 214 30.70 37.54 -81.14
N GLY A 215 31.96 37.83 -80.84
CA GLY A 215 33.12 37.98 -81.70
C GLY A 215 33.92 39.21 -81.24
N GLY A 216 35.22 39.01 -81.03
CA GLY A 216 36.21 40.09 -80.84
C GLY A 216 36.30 40.62 -79.40
N ARG A 217 37.44 41.14 -78.94
CA ARG A 217 38.74 41.38 -79.57
C ARG A 217 39.67 41.87 -78.45
N SER A 218 40.94 41.47 -78.52
CA SER A 218 42.15 42.25 -78.17
C SER A 218 42.33 42.67 -76.71
N GLN A 219 43.31 42.08 -76.02
CA GLN A 219 44.68 42.61 -75.78
C GLN A 219 44.72 43.71 -74.72
#